data_AF-A0A645GQ40-F1
#
_entry.id   AF-A0A645GQ40-F1
#
_cell.length_a   1.000
_cell.length_b   1.000
_cell.length_c   1.000
_cell.angle_alpha   90.00
_cell.angle_beta   90.00
_cell.angle_gamma   90.00
#
_symmetry.space_group_name_H-M   'P 1'
#
loop_
_entity.id
_entity.type
_entity.pdbx_description
1 polymer ?
#
loop_
_entity_poly.entity_id
_entity_poly.type
_entity_poly.pdbx_seq_one_letter_code
_entity_poly.pdbx_strand_id
1 'polypeptide(L)' 'MLAPTIEKLGEEFDGKALVGKVDVDENQNLAGKFGVMSIPTVIVFKNGKEIARKVGVQPAPVYKDLLNSNL' A
#
# COMPACT_ATOMS: atom_id res chain seq x y z
N MET A 1 -4.00 -4.65 13.74
CA MET A 1 -2.70 -5.21 13.31
C MET A 1 -2.73 -5.38 11.79
N LEU A 2 -2.30 -4.37 11.02
CA LEU A 2 -2.28 -4.39 9.54
C LEU A 2 -0.99 -5.02 8.99
N ALA A 3 0.12 -4.89 9.74
CA ALA A 3 1.44 -5.39 9.38
C ALA A 3 1.46 -6.86 8.88
N PRO A 4 0.91 -7.86 9.60
CA PRO A 4 0.98 -9.25 9.15
C PRO A 4 0.15 -9.53 7.90
N THR A 5 -0.84 -8.68 7.60
CA THR A 5 -1.63 -8.80 6.37
C THR A 5 -0.85 -8.29 5.18
N ILE A 6 -0.19 -7.13 5.31
CA ILE A 6 0.62 -6.54 4.25
C ILE A 6 1.88 -7.38 3.97
N GLU A 7 2.51 -7.94 5.00
CA GLU A 7 3.65 -8.86 4.85
C GLU A 7 3.27 -10.11 4.07
N LYS A 8 2.15 -10.77 4.43
CA LYS A 8 1.64 -11.93 3.66
C LYS A 8 1.32 -11.59 2.21
N LEU A 9 0.79 -10.39 1.95
CA LEU A 9 0.57 -9.92 0.58
C LEU A 9 1.90 -9.70 -0.15
N GLY A 10 2.92 -9.18 0.53
CA GLY A 10 4.26 -9.08 -0.02
C GLY A 10 4.82 -10.44 -0.45
N GLU A 11 4.66 -11.46 0.39
CA GLU A 11 5.09 -12.82 0.07
C GLU A 11 4.28 -13.45 -1.07
N GLU A 12 2.95 -13.29 -1.08
CA GLU A 12 2.06 -13.87 -2.09
C GLU A 12 2.22 -13.23 -3.48
N PHE A 13 2.59 -11.95 -3.51
CA PHE A 13 2.84 -11.19 -4.72
C PHE A 13 4.33 -11.00 -5.02
N ASP A 14 5.21 -11.76 -4.36
CA ASP A 14 6.64 -11.73 -4.63
C ASP A 14 6.91 -12.05 -6.11
N GLY A 15 7.78 -11.25 -6.72
CA GLY A 15 8.04 -11.27 -8.17
C GLY A 15 6.93 -10.67 -9.07
N LYS A 16 5.74 -10.36 -8.55
CA LYS A 16 4.65 -9.69 -9.30
C LYS A 16 4.48 -8.22 -8.91
N ALA A 17 4.58 -7.91 -7.63
CA ALA A 17 4.44 -6.55 -7.10
C ALA A 17 5.47 -6.30 -5.99
N LEU A 18 6.06 -5.10 -5.99
CA LEU A 18 6.91 -4.66 -4.89
C LEU A 18 6.03 -4.12 -3.76
N VAL A 19 6.05 -4.78 -2.61
CA VAL A 19 5.36 -4.32 -1.40
C VAL A 19 6.37 -3.69 -0.46
N GLY A 20 6.17 -2.42 -0.12
CA GLY A 20 7.02 -1.65 0.78
C GLY A 20 6.24 -1.01 1.91
N LYS A 21 6.88 -0.88 3.07
CA LYS A 21 6.37 -0.10 4.21
C LYS A 21 7.18 1.18 4.32
N VAL A 22 6.48 2.29 4.54
CA VAL A 22 7.10 3.60 4.78
C VAL A 22 6.59 4.12 6.12
N ASP A 23 7.51 4.60 6.94
CA ASP A 23 7.19 5.36 8.14
C ASP A 23 6.97 6.83 7.76
N VAL A 24 5.78 7.37 8.02
CA VAL A 24 5.43 8.75 7.68
C VAL A 24 6.01 9.77 8.67
N ASP A 25 6.33 9.35 9.91
CA ASP A 25 6.92 10.22 10.92
C ASP A 25 8.38 10.50 10.57
N GLU A 26 9.09 9.50 10.04
CA GLU A 26 10.45 9.68 9.51
C GLU A 26 10.47 10.32 8.10
N ASN A 27 9.42 10.12 7.30
CA ASN A 27 9.37 10.54 5.89
C ASN A 27 8.27 11.58 5.61
N GLN A 28 8.18 12.62 6.44
CA GLN A 28 7.11 13.64 6.35
C GLN A 28 7.01 14.31 4.98
N ASN A 29 8.14 14.57 4.31
CA ASN A 29 8.16 15.15 2.95
C ASN A 29 7.50 14.22 1.92
N LEU A 30 7.71 12.90 2.06
CA LEU A 30 7.12 11.90 1.17
C LEU A 30 5.62 11.78 1.44
N ALA A 31 5.23 11.75 2.72
CA ALA A 31 3.83 11.76 3.14
C ALA A 31 3.09 12.99 2.59
N GLY A 32 3.69 14.18 2.70
CA GLY A 32 3.17 15.41 2.11
C GLY A 32 3.06 15.33 0.58
N LYS A 33 4.09 14.84 -0.11
CA LYS A 33 4.10 14.69 -1.57
C LYS A 33 2.98 13.79 -2.11
N PHE A 34 2.63 12.73 -1.38
CA PHE A 34 1.53 11.82 -1.75
C PHE A 34 0.18 12.17 -1.10
N GLY A 35 0.13 13.23 -0.29
CA GLY A 35 -1.07 13.67 0.41
C GLY A 35 -1.58 12.67 1.46
N VAL A 36 -0.66 11.98 2.15
CA VAL A 36 -0.99 11.05 3.23
C VAL A 36 -1.34 11.87 4.48
N MET A 37 -2.64 12.08 4.70
CA MET A 37 -3.16 12.85 5.86
C MET A 37 -3.65 11.96 7.01
N SER A 38 -3.80 10.66 6.78
CA SER A 38 -4.27 9.72 7.80
C SER A 38 -3.58 8.38 7.63
N ILE A 39 -3.19 7.77 8.75
CA ILE A 39 -2.58 6.45 8.79
C ILE A 39 -3.58 5.40 9.32
N PRO A 40 -3.52 4.16 8.82
CA PRO A 40 -2.69 3.70 7.71
C PRO A 40 -3.27 4.09 6.34
N THR A 41 -2.40 4.33 5.36
CA THR A 41 -2.80 4.53 3.95
C THR A 41 -1.98 3.59 3.07
N VAL A 42 -2.65 2.92 2.14
CA VAL A 42 -2.04 2.04 1.13
C VAL A 42 -2.24 2.67 -0.24
N ILE A 43 -1.15 2.81 -0.99
CA ILE A 43 -1.13 3.38 -2.33
C ILE A 43 -0.55 2.33 -3.27
N VAL A 44 -1.20 2.10 -4.40
CA VAL A 44 -0.73 1.17 -5.44
C VAL A 44 -0.27 1.96 -6.64
N PHE A 45 0.93 1.63 -7.10
CA PHE A 45 1.54 2.21 -8.27
C PHE A 45 1.67 1.16 -9.38
N LYS A 46 1.34 1.53 -10.62
CA LYS A 46 1.62 0.74 -11.83
C LYS A 46 2.27 1.66 -12.86
N ASN A 47 3.41 1.24 -13.41
CA ASN A 47 4.17 2.01 -14.39
C ASN A 47 4.46 3.46 -13.95
N GLY A 48 4.79 3.65 -12.67
CA GLY A 48 5.07 4.97 -12.08
C GLY A 48 3.85 5.87 -11.85
N LYS A 49 2.62 5.37 -12.09
CA LYS A 49 1.38 6.11 -11.84
C LYS A 49 0.62 5.51 -10.67
N GLU A 50 0.06 6.36 -9.82
CA GLU A 50 -0.92 5.94 -8.81
C GLU A 50 -2.19 5.49 -9.51
N ILE A 51 -2.57 4.24 -9.26
CA ILE A 51 -3.76 3.61 -9.85
C ILE A 51 -4.85 3.36 -8.81
N ALA A 52 -4.46 3.24 -7.55
CA ALA A 52 -5.41 3.03 -6.46
C ALA A 52 -4.86 3.51 -5.12
N ARG A 53 -5.79 3.91 -4.24
CA ARG A 53 -5.53 4.45 -2.92
C ARG A 53 -6.59 3.93 -1.94
N LYS A 54 -6.15 3.48 -0.77
CA LYS A 54 -7.02 3.11 0.35
C LYS A 54 -6.54 3.80 1.62
N VAL A 55 -7.38 4.66 2.17
CA VAL A 55 -7.15 5.35 3.44
C VAL A 55 -7.87 4.57 4.55
N GLY A 56 -7.18 4.36 5.67
CA GLY A 56 -7.65 3.59 6.80
C GLY A 56 -7.30 2.10 6.72
N VAL A 57 -7.50 1.40 7.84
CA VAL A 57 -7.36 -0.06 7.88
C VAL A 57 -8.50 -0.69 7.09
N GLN A 58 -8.15 -1.56 6.14
CA GLN A 58 -9.11 -2.39 5.43
C GLN A 58 -8.85 -3.87 5.73
N PRO A 59 -9.85 -4.75 5.51
CA PRO A 59 -9.66 -6.19 5.58
C PRO A 59 -8.66 -6.68 4.52
N ALA A 60 -7.92 -7.76 4.84
CA ALA A 60 -7.03 -8.45 3.90
C ALA A 60 -7.58 -8.68 2.48
N PRO A 61 -8.82 -9.17 2.27
CA PRO A 61 -9.35 -9.40 0.93
C PRO A 61 -9.41 -8.12 0.09
N VAL A 62 -9.66 -6.96 0.70
CA VAL A 62 -9.73 -5.68 -0.03
C VAL A 62 -8.38 -5.35 -0.69
N TYR A 63 -7.28 -5.63 -0.02
CA TYR A 63 -5.95 -5.41 -0.58
C TYR A 63 -5.59 -6.45 -1.65
N LYS A 64 -6.02 -7.71 -1.49
CA LYS A 64 -5.87 -8.75 -2.54
C LYS A 64 -6.58 -8.36 -3.82
N ASP A 65 -7.84 -7.96 -3.72
CA ASP A 65 -8.65 -7.54 -4.87
C ASP A 65 -8.06 -6.31 -5.55
N LEU A 66 -7.52 -5.38 -4.76
CA LEU A 66 -6.83 -4.20 -5.28
C LEU A 66 -5.64 -4.56 -6.16
N LEU A 67 -4.80 -5.51 -5.72
CA LEU A 67 -3.64 -5.98 -6.47
C LEU A 67 -4.08 -6.81 -7.69
N ASN A 68 -5.01 -7.74 -7.53
CA ASN A 68 -5.53 -8.58 -8.63
C ASN A 68 -6.20 -7.79 -9.74
N SER A 69 -6.91 -6.71 -9.42
CA SER A 69 -7.58 -5.87 -10.43
C SER A 69 -6.61 -5.02 -11.23
N ASN A 70 -5.36 -4.92 -10.79
CA ASN A 70 -4.40 -3.95 -11.29
C ASN A 70 -3.05 -4.55 -11.70
N LEU A 71 -2.79 -5.83 -11.47
CA LEU A 71 -1.64 -6.55 -12.02
C LEU A 71 -2.01 -7.07 -13.41
#